data_AF-A0A822IUP3-F1
#
_entry.id   AF-A0A822IUP3-F1
#
_cell.length_a   1.000
_cell.length_b   1.000
_cell.length_c   1.000
_cell.angle_alpha   90.00
_cell.angle_beta   90.00
_cell.angle_gamma   90.00
#
_symmetry.space_group_name_H-M   'P 1'
#
loop_
_entity.id
_entity.type
_entity.pdbx_description
1 polymer ?
#
loop_
_entity_poly.entity_id
_entity_poly.type
_entity_poly.pdbx_seq_one_letter_code
_entity_poly.pdbx_strand_id
1 'polypeptide(L)'
;MIEITNGRIYFYHTMKPELKVLDFICLSAYICPVCKKVLSAYFVGSIIPESFKEYMEQDKMKYAYEMGNTQGAQWIKMRDNSHRETCSWEVVGALSKGINNAVKSFIEIHNIKIKDHQALISAIEQEKMPGFKLVKDEIGTDMPMVIFKENELLDTKGMPFEKKWELLRDLTNTIDSVLKSIGMHN
;
A
#
# COMPACT_ATOMS: atom_id res chain seq x y z
N MET A 1 2.34 -0.61 -18.80
CA MET A 1 2.69 0.26 -17.69
C MET A 1 1.45 1.01 -17.24
N ILE A 2 1.43 1.44 -15.98
CA ILE A 2 0.45 2.40 -15.47
C ILE A 2 1.25 3.57 -14.91
N GLU A 3 0.94 4.78 -15.35
CA GLU A 3 1.61 6.00 -14.90
C GLU A 3 0.57 7.03 -14.46
N ILE A 4 0.86 7.73 -13.37
CA ILE A 4 0.04 8.85 -12.90
C ILE A 4 0.88 10.11 -13.02
N THR A 5 0.39 11.10 -13.75
CA THR A 5 1.05 12.41 -13.86
C THR A 5 0.05 13.49 -14.24
N ASN A 6 0.22 14.69 -13.67
CA ASN A 6 -0.61 15.87 -13.96
C ASN A 6 -2.13 15.62 -13.86
N GLY A 7 -2.57 14.89 -12.82
CA GLY A 7 -3.99 14.58 -12.63
C GLY A 7 -4.56 13.58 -13.63
N ARG A 8 -3.71 12.84 -14.35
CA ARG A 8 -4.12 11.85 -15.35
C ARG A 8 -3.51 10.49 -15.04
N ILE A 9 -4.22 9.44 -15.44
CA ILE A 9 -3.73 8.06 -15.44
C ILE A 9 -3.53 7.61 -16.88
N TYR A 10 -2.37 7.04 -17.15
CA TYR A 10 -1.97 6.56 -18.47
C TYR A 10 -1.74 5.06 -18.44
N PHE A 11 -2.23 4.38 -19.46
CA PHE A 11 -1.96 2.98 -19.76
C PHE A 11 -1.27 2.91 -21.12
N TYR A 12 -0.03 2.44 -21.12
CA TYR A 12 0.79 2.31 -22.33
C TYR A 12 1.74 1.12 -22.22
N HIS A 13 2.33 0.70 -23.33
CA HIS A 13 3.29 -0.40 -23.37
C HIS A 13 4.54 0.02 -24.12
N THR A 14 5.69 0.08 -23.44
CA THR A 14 6.94 0.62 -24.04
C THR A 14 7.45 -0.21 -25.21
N MET A 15 7.24 -1.53 -25.19
CA MET A 15 7.68 -2.44 -26.27
C MET A 15 6.63 -2.68 -27.37
N LYS A 16 5.45 -2.06 -27.29
CA LYS A 16 4.35 -2.22 -28.27
C LYS A 16 3.83 -0.84 -28.68
N PRO A 17 4.60 -0.07 -29.46
CA PRO A 17 4.27 1.30 -29.82
C PRO A 17 2.99 1.43 -30.66
N GLU A 18 2.56 0.34 -31.31
CA GLU A 18 1.30 0.25 -32.03
C GLU A 18 0.07 0.22 -31.11
N LEU A 19 0.26 -0.14 -29.84
CA LEU A 19 -0.81 -0.14 -28.85
C LEU A 19 -1.14 1.31 -28.47
N LYS A 20 -2.38 1.72 -28.72
CA LYS A 20 -2.84 3.08 -28.43
C LYS A 20 -2.67 3.39 -26.94
N VAL A 21 -2.01 4.50 -26.61
CA VAL A 21 -1.97 5.03 -25.24
C VAL A 21 -3.39 5.38 -24.81
N LEU A 22 -3.82 4.85 -23.67
CA LEU A 22 -5.07 5.24 -23.04
C LEU A 22 -4.77 6.22 -21.92
N ASP A 23 -5.50 7.32 -21.88
CA ASP A 23 -5.33 8.35 -20.87
C ASP A 23 -6.70 8.81 -20.35
N PHE A 24 -6.81 8.90 -19.02
CA PHE A 24 -8.05 9.27 -18.34
C PHE A 24 -7.79 10.31 -17.27
N ILE A 25 -8.82 11.07 -16.90
CA ILE A 25 -8.76 11.97 -15.74
C ILE A 25 -8.67 11.10 -14.49
N CYS A 26 -7.62 11.27 -13.71
CA CYS A 26 -7.44 10.55 -12.46
C CYS A 26 -8.08 11.34 -11.31
N LEU A 27 -8.96 10.67 -10.57
CA LEU A 27 -9.69 11.24 -9.43
C LEU A 27 -8.95 11.00 -8.12
N SER A 28 -8.27 9.85 -7.99
CA SER A 28 -7.42 9.48 -6.87
C SER A 28 -6.47 8.37 -7.31
N ALA A 29 -5.24 8.36 -6.81
CA ALA A 29 -4.28 7.29 -7.03
C ALA A 29 -3.28 7.17 -5.88
N TYR A 30 -2.98 5.92 -5.52
CA TYR A 30 -2.04 5.56 -4.46
C TYR A 30 -0.89 4.80 -5.09
N ILE A 31 0.31 5.38 -5.06
CA ILE A 31 1.52 4.77 -5.62
C ILE A 31 2.38 4.26 -4.48
N CYS A 32 2.74 2.98 -4.51
CA CYS A 32 3.63 2.41 -3.51
C CYS A 32 4.96 3.19 -3.50
N PRO A 33 5.37 3.78 -2.36
CA PRO A 33 6.57 4.61 -2.30
C PRO A 33 7.84 3.78 -2.54
N VAL A 34 7.77 2.45 -2.39
CA VAL A 34 8.89 1.51 -2.50
C VAL A 34 9.05 0.98 -3.94
N CYS A 35 8.00 0.35 -4.50
CA CYS A 35 8.09 -0.29 -5.82
C CYS A 35 7.51 0.55 -6.97
N LYS A 36 6.98 1.74 -6.66
CA LYS A 36 6.37 2.69 -7.61
C LYS A 36 5.20 2.12 -8.42
N LYS A 37 4.62 0.99 -7.98
CA LYS A 37 3.40 0.44 -8.57
C LYS A 37 2.17 1.16 -8.04
N VAL A 38 1.18 1.37 -8.90
CA VAL A 38 -0.16 1.83 -8.49
C VAL A 38 -0.80 0.75 -7.64
N LEU A 39 -1.10 1.06 -6.38
CA LEU A 39 -1.81 0.18 -5.43
C LEU A 39 -3.31 0.25 -5.61
N SER A 40 -3.82 1.46 -5.86
CA SER A 40 -5.22 1.71 -6.13
C SER A 40 -5.32 3.00 -6.91
N ALA A 41 -6.23 3.08 -7.87
CA ALA A 41 -6.55 4.32 -8.56
C ALA A 41 -8.00 4.33 -8.99
N TYR A 42 -8.57 5.53 -9.08
CA TYR A 42 -9.92 5.81 -9.53
C TYR A 42 -9.87 6.89 -10.60
N PHE A 43 -10.57 6.69 -11.72
CA PHE A 43 -10.49 7.59 -12.87
C PHE A 43 -11.78 7.62 -13.69
N VAL A 44 -11.99 8.73 -14.41
CA VAL A 44 -13.17 8.95 -15.26
C VAL A 44 -12.98 8.24 -16.60
N GLY A 45 -13.85 7.27 -16.90
CA GLY A 45 -13.78 6.45 -18.09
C GLY A 45 -13.78 4.96 -17.74
N SER A 46 -13.43 4.13 -18.73
CA SER A 46 -13.32 2.69 -18.54
C SER A 46 -12.30 2.07 -19.48
N ILE A 47 -11.62 1.05 -18.99
CA ILE A 47 -10.85 0.09 -19.76
C ILE A 47 -11.45 -1.31 -19.53
N ILE A 48 -11.54 -2.08 -20.60
CA ILE A 48 -12.02 -3.46 -20.55
C ILE A 48 -10.93 -4.31 -19.87
N PRO A 49 -11.25 -5.18 -18.89
CA PRO A 49 -10.26 -5.98 -18.17
C PRO A 49 -9.35 -6.81 -19.08
N GLU A 50 -9.87 -7.33 -20.18
CA GLU A 50 -9.10 -8.07 -21.18
C GLU A 50 -8.05 -7.19 -21.86
N SER A 51 -8.44 -5.99 -22.29
CA SER A 51 -7.54 -5.01 -22.91
C SER A 51 -6.50 -4.50 -21.92
N PHE A 52 -6.85 -4.34 -20.64
CA PHE A 52 -5.91 -3.91 -19.60
C PHE A 52 -4.67 -4.83 -19.49
N LYS A 53 -4.86 -6.15 -19.71
CA LYS A 53 -3.76 -7.13 -19.69
C LYS A 53 -2.71 -6.84 -20.76
N GLU A 54 -3.11 -6.29 -21.91
CA GLU A 54 -2.20 -5.98 -23.01
C GLU A 54 -1.27 -4.83 -22.69
N TYR A 55 -1.65 -3.96 -21.75
CA TYR A 55 -0.81 -2.89 -21.24
C TYR A 55 0.16 -3.38 -20.15
N MET A 56 0.08 -4.61 -19.65
CA MET A 56 1.03 -5.12 -18.66
C MET A 56 2.28 -5.67 -19.34
N GLU A 57 3.41 -4.98 -19.15
CA GLU A 57 4.70 -5.34 -19.76
C GLU A 57 5.32 -6.62 -19.19
N GLN A 58 5.03 -6.91 -17.92
CA GLN A 58 5.48 -8.12 -17.26
C GLN A 58 4.34 -9.12 -17.23
N ASP A 59 4.57 -10.35 -17.70
CA ASP A 59 3.55 -11.40 -17.75
C ASP A 59 2.90 -11.66 -16.38
N LYS A 60 3.70 -11.67 -15.31
CA LYS A 60 3.19 -11.82 -13.93
C LYS A 60 2.22 -10.72 -13.49
N MET A 61 2.26 -9.55 -14.15
CA MET A 61 1.41 -8.40 -13.82
C MET A 61 0.06 -8.41 -14.54
N LYS A 62 -0.15 -9.29 -15.54
CA LYS A 62 -1.41 -9.38 -16.30
C LYS A 62 -2.64 -9.58 -15.41
N TYR A 63 -2.47 -10.23 -14.27
CA TYR A 63 -3.55 -10.51 -13.31
C TYR A 63 -3.34 -9.84 -11.96
N ALA A 64 -2.43 -8.86 -11.90
CA ALA A 64 -2.06 -8.20 -10.65
C ALA A 64 -3.12 -7.20 -10.16
N TYR A 65 -4.08 -6.83 -10.99
CA TYR A 65 -5.10 -5.83 -10.67
C TYR A 65 -6.50 -6.42 -10.73
N GLU A 66 -7.31 -6.00 -9.78
CA GLU A 66 -8.76 -6.07 -9.79
C GLU A 66 -9.32 -4.75 -10.31
N MET A 67 -10.49 -4.84 -10.93
CA MET A 67 -11.15 -3.69 -11.55
C MET A 67 -12.63 -3.72 -11.25
N GLY A 68 -13.23 -2.56 -11.12
CA GLY A 68 -14.68 -2.42 -11.03
C GLY A 68 -15.13 -1.00 -11.37
N ASN A 69 -16.43 -0.84 -11.58
CA ASN A 69 -17.00 0.43 -11.96
C ASN A 69 -17.86 0.99 -10.83
N THR A 70 -17.87 2.30 -10.68
CA THR A 70 -18.83 3.01 -9.82
C THR A 70 -19.13 4.38 -10.42
N GLN A 71 -20.42 4.73 -10.50
CA GLN A 71 -20.93 6.05 -10.90
C GLN A 71 -20.11 6.80 -11.98
N GLY A 72 -20.02 6.23 -13.19
CA GLY A 72 -19.38 6.91 -14.34
C GLY A 72 -17.85 6.92 -14.32
N ALA A 73 -17.22 6.25 -13.36
CA ALA A 73 -15.79 6.07 -13.28
C ALA A 73 -15.42 4.62 -12.96
N GLN A 74 -14.14 4.31 -13.11
CA GLN A 74 -13.59 2.97 -12.91
C GLN A 74 -12.47 3.03 -11.87
N TRP A 75 -12.43 2.01 -11.02
CA TRP A 75 -11.32 1.79 -10.10
C TRP A 75 -10.48 0.60 -10.56
N ILE A 76 -9.18 0.70 -10.30
CA ILE A 76 -8.24 -0.41 -10.33
C ILE A 76 -7.61 -0.56 -8.96
N LYS A 77 -7.39 -1.80 -8.51
CA LYS A 77 -6.74 -2.10 -7.23
C LYS A 77 -5.75 -3.23 -7.44
N MET A 78 -4.50 -3.03 -7.04
CA MET A 78 -3.52 -4.11 -7.03
C MET A 78 -3.92 -5.15 -5.98
N ARG A 79 -3.87 -6.43 -6.35
CA ARG A 79 -4.07 -7.54 -5.43
C ARG A 79 -2.93 -7.60 -4.43
N ASP A 80 -3.27 -7.85 -3.17
CA ASP A 80 -2.28 -7.87 -2.08
C ASP A 80 -1.15 -8.88 -2.34
N ASN A 81 -1.47 -10.08 -2.85
CA ASN A 81 -0.46 -11.09 -3.20
C ASN A 81 0.51 -10.58 -4.27
N SER A 82 0.00 -9.90 -5.31
CA SER A 82 0.84 -9.34 -6.38
C SER A 82 1.74 -8.20 -5.91
N HIS A 83 1.25 -7.39 -4.96
CA HIS A 83 2.07 -6.36 -4.33
C HIS A 83 3.17 -6.99 -3.44
N ARG A 84 2.82 -7.99 -2.62
CA ARG A 84 3.75 -8.74 -1.77
C ARG A 84 4.85 -9.42 -2.57
N GLU A 85 4.53 -10.02 -3.72
CA GLU A 85 5.51 -10.61 -4.64
C GLU A 85 6.46 -9.55 -5.25
N THR A 86 6.06 -8.29 -5.29
CA THR A 86 6.85 -7.21 -5.88
C THR A 86 7.80 -6.57 -4.87
N CYS A 87 7.34 -6.25 -3.66
CA CYS A 87 8.19 -5.59 -2.65
C CYS A 87 7.94 -6.02 -1.20
N SER A 88 7.11 -7.04 -0.99
CA SER A 88 6.78 -7.62 0.33
C SER A 88 6.10 -6.68 1.30
N TRP A 89 5.64 -5.51 0.84
CA TRP A 89 4.78 -4.62 1.61
C TRP A 89 3.33 -5.03 1.44
N GLU A 90 2.56 -4.88 2.51
CA GLU A 90 1.15 -5.29 2.57
C GLU A 90 0.28 -4.04 2.72
N VAL A 91 -0.84 -3.96 2.00
CA VAL A 91 -1.80 -2.88 2.20
C VAL A 91 -2.54 -3.13 3.51
N VAL A 92 -2.49 -2.15 4.41
CA VAL A 92 -3.17 -2.20 5.69
C VAL A 92 -4.58 -1.67 5.54
N GLY A 93 -5.57 -2.40 6.08
CA GLY A 93 -6.96 -1.93 6.09
C GLY A 93 -7.50 -1.73 4.68
N ALA A 94 -7.42 -2.76 3.83
CA ALA A 94 -7.73 -2.70 2.40
C ALA A 94 -9.16 -2.24 2.01
N LEU A 95 -10.03 -2.01 3.01
CA LEU A 95 -11.41 -1.54 2.90
C LEU A 95 -11.63 -0.14 3.52
N SER A 96 -10.66 0.43 4.22
CA SER A 96 -10.86 1.63 5.03
C SER A 96 -9.69 2.63 4.89
N LYS A 97 -9.98 3.80 4.33
CA LYS A 97 -8.99 4.88 4.11
C LYS A 97 -8.79 5.71 5.37
N GLY A 98 -7.63 6.33 5.49
CA GLY A 98 -7.22 7.11 6.65
C GLY A 98 -6.54 6.28 7.73
N ILE A 99 -5.55 6.89 8.39
CA ILE A 99 -4.61 6.21 9.29
C ILE A 99 -5.34 5.55 10.46
N ASN A 100 -6.30 6.23 11.06
CA ASN A 100 -7.12 5.68 12.15
C ASN A 100 -7.82 4.38 11.76
N ASN A 101 -8.42 4.33 10.56
CA ASN A 101 -9.15 3.15 10.13
C ASN A 101 -8.19 2.03 9.72
N ALA A 102 -7.10 2.37 9.04
CA ALA A 102 -6.07 1.42 8.68
C ALA A 102 -5.48 0.76 9.94
N VAL A 103 -5.11 1.54 10.97
CA VAL A 103 -4.58 1.02 12.23
C VAL A 103 -5.61 0.18 12.98
N LYS A 104 -6.89 0.57 13.02
CA LYS A 104 -7.94 -0.26 13.61
C LYS A 104 -8.05 -1.62 12.91
N SER A 105 -8.15 -1.62 11.58
CA SER A 105 -8.21 -2.87 10.81
C SER A 105 -6.95 -3.70 10.96
N PHE A 106 -5.78 -3.08 11.06
CA PHE A 106 -4.52 -3.77 11.34
C PHE A 106 -4.56 -4.50 12.70
N ILE A 107 -4.96 -3.79 13.75
CA ILE A 107 -5.06 -4.34 15.10
C ILE A 107 -6.04 -5.52 15.14
N GLU A 108 -7.18 -5.40 14.46
CA GLU A 108 -8.18 -6.47 14.36
C GLU A 108 -7.65 -7.69 13.60
N ILE A 109 -7.08 -7.49 12.39
CA ILE A 109 -6.58 -8.57 11.54
C ILE A 109 -5.45 -9.35 12.21
N HIS A 110 -4.53 -8.65 12.87
CA HIS A 110 -3.37 -9.25 13.51
C HIS A 110 -3.59 -9.56 15.01
N ASN A 111 -4.79 -9.33 15.53
CA ASN A 111 -5.16 -9.55 16.94
C ASN A 111 -4.17 -8.93 17.94
N ILE A 112 -3.79 -7.67 17.68
CA ILE A 112 -2.79 -6.94 18.46
C ILE A 112 -3.44 -6.38 19.72
N LYS A 113 -2.77 -6.49 20.87
CA LYS A 113 -3.28 -6.05 22.17
C LYS A 113 -2.48 -4.90 22.76
N ILE A 114 -2.31 -3.82 22.01
CA ILE A 114 -1.64 -2.61 22.49
C ILE A 114 -2.61 -1.75 23.30
N LYS A 115 -2.14 -1.14 24.40
CA LYS A 115 -3.00 -0.29 25.25
C LYS A 115 -3.18 1.12 24.69
N ASP A 116 -2.15 1.65 24.04
CA ASP A 116 -2.14 3.01 23.50
C ASP A 116 -2.20 3.00 21.96
N HIS A 117 -3.41 2.85 21.42
CA HIS A 117 -3.65 2.90 19.97
C HIS A 117 -3.28 4.27 19.41
N GLN A 118 -3.42 5.34 20.20
CA GLN A 118 -3.18 6.71 19.76
C GLN A 118 -1.68 6.97 19.58
N ALA A 119 -0.83 6.36 20.41
CA ALA A 119 0.62 6.37 20.22
C ALA A 119 1.02 5.76 18.88
N LEU A 120 0.46 4.59 18.51
CA LEU A 120 0.74 3.95 17.21
C LEU A 120 0.30 4.83 16.04
N ILE A 121 -0.92 5.36 16.09
CA ILE A 121 -1.44 6.28 15.05
C ILE A 121 -0.50 7.48 14.90
N SER A 122 -0.14 8.13 16.01
CA SER A 122 0.72 9.32 16.01
C SER A 122 2.13 9.00 15.48
N ALA A 123 2.67 7.82 15.80
CA ALA A 123 3.96 7.38 15.30
C ALA A 123 3.97 7.13 13.79
N ILE A 124 2.88 6.57 13.24
CA ILE A 124 2.71 6.35 11.81
C ILE A 124 2.50 7.69 11.08
N GLU A 125 1.68 8.60 11.64
CA GLU A 125 1.45 9.95 11.11
C GLU A 125 2.74 10.76 10.99
N GLN A 126 3.62 10.64 11.99
CA GLN A 126 4.91 11.33 12.01
C GLN A 126 6.00 10.60 11.20
N GLU A 127 5.65 9.52 10.50
CA GLU A 127 6.58 8.65 9.76
C GLU A 127 7.76 8.13 10.63
N LYS A 128 7.52 7.97 11.95
CA LYS A 128 8.51 7.50 12.93
C LYS A 128 8.42 6.01 13.22
N MET A 129 7.28 5.38 12.94
CA MET A 129 7.07 3.96 13.17
C MET A 129 7.72 3.12 12.07
N PRO A 130 8.81 2.38 12.35
CA PRO A 130 9.40 1.46 11.38
C PRO A 130 8.39 0.38 10.96
N GLY A 131 8.57 -0.18 9.77
CA GLY A 131 7.65 -1.19 9.24
C GLY A 131 6.29 -0.66 8.79
N PHE A 132 5.97 0.61 9.00
CA PHE A 132 4.79 1.27 8.44
C PHE A 132 5.20 2.41 7.50
N LYS A 133 4.44 2.59 6.42
CA LYS A 133 4.57 3.76 5.56
C LYS A 133 3.21 4.29 5.17
N LEU A 134 3.13 5.62 5.11
CA LEU A 134 2.01 6.31 4.51
C LEU A 134 2.13 6.28 2.99
N VAL A 135 1.02 6.03 2.33
CA VAL A 135 0.85 6.19 0.88
C VAL A 135 -0.17 7.28 0.67
N LYS A 136 0.33 8.47 0.34
CA LYS A 136 -0.52 9.64 0.08
C LYS A 136 -1.23 9.46 -1.26
N ASP A 137 -2.40 10.07 -1.37
CA ASP A 137 -3.09 10.19 -2.66
C ASP A 137 -2.32 11.17 -3.54
N GLU A 138 -1.91 10.74 -4.73
CA GLU A 138 -1.12 11.55 -5.69
C GLU A 138 -1.91 12.74 -6.23
N ILE A 139 -3.24 12.67 -6.20
CA ILE A 139 -4.13 13.75 -6.65
C ILE A 139 -4.42 14.75 -5.51
N GLY A 140 -4.28 14.31 -4.25
CA GLY A 140 -4.51 15.11 -3.05
C GLY A 140 -5.99 15.26 -2.68
N THR A 141 -6.87 14.41 -3.22
CA THR A 141 -8.33 14.49 -3.02
C THR A 141 -8.84 13.54 -1.93
N ASP A 142 -7.99 12.62 -1.47
CA ASP A 142 -8.40 11.50 -0.62
C ASP A 142 -7.44 11.24 0.55
N MET A 143 -7.93 10.51 1.56
CA MET A 143 -7.19 10.18 2.77
C MET A 143 -6.08 9.17 2.49
N PRO A 144 -4.91 9.27 3.15
CA PRO A 144 -3.79 8.35 2.89
C PRO A 144 -4.13 6.90 3.21
N MET A 145 -3.49 5.99 2.46
CA MET A 145 -3.41 4.57 2.78
C MET A 145 -2.18 4.29 3.66
N VAL A 146 -2.18 3.13 4.32
CA VAL A 146 -1.03 2.65 5.09
C VAL A 146 -0.58 1.33 4.49
N ILE A 147 0.74 1.14 4.37
CA ILE A 147 1.34 -0.14 4.04
C ILE A 147 2.23 -0.61 5.20
N PHE A 148 2.32 -1.92 5.37
CA PHE A 148 3.05 -2.57 6.46
C PHE A 148 4.03 -3.61 5.94
N LYS A 149 5.18 -3.74 6.61
CA LYS A 149 6.15 -4.80 6.38
C LYS A 149 6.82 -5.17 7.70
N GLU A 150 6.45 -6.34 8.19
CA GLU A 150 6.87 -6.86 9.49
C GLU A 150 8.40 -6.87 9.68
N ASN A 151 9.15 -7.31 8.66
CA ASN A 151 10.60 -7.38 8.72
C ASN A 151 11.31 -6.02 8.87
N GLU A 152 10.59 -4.91 8.68
CA GLU A 152 11.10 -3.56 8.85
C GLU A 152 10.67 -2.92 10.18
N LEU A 153 9.92 -3.61 11.04
CA LEU A 153 9.56 -3.13 12.38
C LEU A 153 10.76 -3.01 13.31
N LEU A 154 11.75 -3.88 13.13
CA LEU A 154 12.92 -3.98 13.99
C LEU A 154 14.19 -3.82 13.15
N ASP A 155 15.11 -2.98 13.61
CA ASP A 155 16.48 -3.03 13.11
C ASP A 155 17.13 -4.32 13.63
N THR A 156 17.15 -5.33 12.78
CA THR A 156 17.66 -6.66 13.13
C THR A 156 19.15 -6.80 12.82
N LYS A 157 19.84 -5.72 12.46
CA LYS A 157 21.26 -5.74 12.12
C LYS A 157 22.08 -6.16 13.34
N GLY A 158 22.76 -7.31 13.24
CA GLY A 158 23.55 -7.88 14.33
C GLY A 158 22.74 -8.63 15.39
N MET A 159 21.43 -8.83 15.21
CA MET A 159 20.63 -9.69 16.09
C MET A 159 20.75 -11.17 15.66
N PRO A 160 20.91 -12.10 16.62
CA PRO A 160 20.76 -13.53 16.34
C PRO A 160 19.37 -13.85 15.79
N PHE A 161 19.28 -14.88 14.95
CA PHE A 161 18.02 -15.31 14.34
C PHE A 161 16.96 -15.64 15.40
N GLU A 162 17.36 -16.31 16.48
CA GLU A 162 16.48 -16.72 17.58
C GLU A 162 15.83 -15.51 18.25
N LYS A 163 16.61 -14.45 18.51
CA LYS A 163 16.13 -13.21 19.12
C LYS A 163 15.22 -12.43 18.18
N LYS A 164 15.55 -12.40 16.87
CA LYS A 164 14.69 -11.79 15.85
C LYS A 164 13.34 -12.51 15.78
N TRP A 165 13.38 -13.84 15.73
CA TRP A 165 12.19 -14.68 15.62
C TRP A 165 11.32 -14.59 16.88
N GLU A 166 11.93 -14.57 18.07
CA GLU A 166 11.23 -14.39 19.34
C GLU A 166 10.46 -13.07 19.40
N LEU A 167 11.11 -11.96 19.01
CA LEU A 167 10.46 -10.65 18.99
C LEU A 167 9.28 -10.61 18.01
N LEU A 168 9.48 -11.08 16.78
CA LEU A 168 8.44 -11.09 15.76
C LEU A 168 7.29 -12.06 16.05
N ARG A 169 7.50 -13.07 16.92
CA ARG A 169 6.45 -14.01 17.32
C ARG A 169 5.30 -13.34 18.08
N ASP A 170 5.58 -12.21 18.74
CA ASP A 170 4.57 -11.39 19.39
C ASP A 170 4.63 -9.96 18.84
N LEU A 171 3.82 -9.75 17.80
CA LEU A 171 3.68 -8.45 17.15
C LEU A 171 3.22 -7.35 18.12
N THR A 172 2.45 -7.69 19.16
CA THR A 172 2.03 -6.73 20.19
C THR A 172 3.23 -6.21 20.95
N ASN A 173 4.04 -7.13 21.50
CA ASN A 173 5.23 -6.75 22.26
C ASN A 173 6.26 -6.03 21.39
N THR A 174 6.41 -6.43 20.13
CA THR A 174 7.30 -5.75 19.19
C THR A 174 6.86 -4.31 18.97
N ILE A 175 5.59 -4.06 18.66
CA ILE A 175 5.07 -2.71 18.44
C ILE A 175 5.24 -1.86 19.70
N ASP A 176 4.87 -2.38 20.88
CA ASP A 176 5.04 -1.67 22.15
C ASP A 176 6.50 -1.32 22.45
N SER A 177 7.43 -2.26 22.21
CA SER A 177 8.87 -2.03 22.39
C SER A 177 9.38 -0.95 21.44
N VAL A 178 8.92 -0.96 20.20
CA VAL A 178 9.31 0.04 19.20
C VAL A 178 8.77 1.41 19.62
N LEU A 179 7.49 1.51 20.00
CA LEU A 179 6.88 2.77 20.46
C LEU A 179 7.63 3.37 21.65
N LYS A 180 8.05 2.55 22.61
CA LYS A 180 8.92 2.98 23.73
C LYS A 180 10.27 3.51 23.23
N SER A 181 10.91 2.78 22.30
CA SER A 181 12.23 3.16 21.78
C SER A 181 12.22 4.49 21.01
N ILE A 182 11.11 4.82 20.34
CA ILE A 182 10.93 6.10 19.64
C ILE A 182 10.34 7.21 20.53
N GLY A 183 10.21 6.97 21.85
CA GLY A 183 9.73 7.95 22.82
C GLY A 183 8.24 8.30 22.68
N MET A 184 7.44 7.40 22.10
CA MET A 184 6.00 7.60 21.90
C MET A 184 5.13 6.80 22.87
N HIS A 185 5.75 6.09 23.83
CA HIS A 185 5.06 5.37 24.89
C HIS A 185 5.79 5.62 26.22
N ASN A 186 5.05 6.00 27.26
CA ASN A 186 5.52 6.06 28.65
C ASN A 186 5.43 4.69 29.32
#